data_AF-A0A3S0B1J4-F1
#
_entry.id   AF-A0A3S0B1J4-F1
#
_cell.length_a   1.000
_cell.length_b   1.000
_cell.length_c   1.000
_cell.angle_alpha   90.00
_cell.angle_beta   90.00
_cell.angle_gamma   90.00
#
_symmetry.space_group_name_H-M   'P 1'
#
loop_
_entity.id
_entity.type
_entity.pdbx_description
1 polymer ?
#
loop_
_entity_poly.entity_id
_entity_poly.type
_entity_poly.pdbx_seq_one_letter_code
_entity_poly.pdbx_strand_id
1 'polypeptide(L)'
;MTKPIRRILAVPMACLAILAAVVGWYLTAGSGTEARTAETTPSLEIRWHGGGIVLQGTVRDAATQRVLAEGAAARLGGESDQVTDWLDITPTALPVADAGALARVILLGQEGWHLQRRATESWLAVQSPADERSAQARALLQAAFGPDVAIRLVQLP
;
A
#
# COMPACT_ATOMS: atom_id res chain seq x y z
N MET A 1 -45.62 14.68 -45.03
CA MET A 1 -46.70 15.53 -44.49
C MET A 1 -46.58 15.57 -42.97
N THR A 2 -46.71 16.79 -42.42
CA THR A 2 -46.86 17.21 -41.01
C THR A 2 -45.80 16.86 -39.97
N LYS A 3 -45.11 17.93 -39.57
CA LYS A 3 -44.11 18.13 -38.51
C LYS A 3 -44.83 18.71 -37.26
N PRO A 4 -44.13 19.23 -36.22
CA PRO A 4 -43.95 18.67 -34.86
C PRO A 4 -44.70 19.46 -33.75
N ILE A 5 -44.71 19.00 -32.49
CA ILE A 5 -44.99 19.88 -31.33
C ILE A 5 -44.03 19.62 -30.16
N ARG A 6 -43.22 20.65 -29.87
CA ARG A 6 -42.42 20.86 -28.66
C ARG A 6 -43.32 21.09 -27.44
N ARG A 7 -42.91 20.63 -26.26
CA ARG A 7 -43.13 21.39 -25.01
C ARG A 7 -41.86 21.36 -24.16
N ILE A 8 -41.19 22.51 -24.16
CA ILE A 8 -40.21 22.93 -23.16
C ILE A 8 -41.02 23.24 -21.89
N LEU A 9 -40.60 22.70 -20.75
CA LEU A 9 -40.90 23.29 -19.45
C LEU A 9 -39.62 23.29 -18.63
N ALA A 10 -39.25 24.49 -18.22
CA ALA A 10 -38.11 24.81 -17.38
C ALA A 10 -38.63 25.25 -15.99
N VAL A 11 -37.71 25.23 -15.01
CA VAL A 11 -37.71 25.97 -13.72
C VAL A 11 -38.55 25.31 -12.59
N PRO A 12 -38.17 25.40 -11.28
CA PRO A 12 -37.14 26.24 -10.64
C PRO A 12 -36.09 25.56 -9.72
N MET A 13 -34.99 26.30 -9.54
CA MET A 13 -34.19 26.34 -8.31
C MET A 13 -35.06 26.59 -7.07
N ALA A 14 -34.82 25.84 -5.99
CA ALA A 14 -35.10 26.31 -4.64
C ALA A 14 -33.91 26.00 -3.72
N CYS A 15 -33.20 27.07 -3.34
CA CYS A 15 -32.23 27.10 -2.25
C CYS A 15 -32.94 26.98 -0.90
N LEU A 16 -32.38 26.19 0.03
CA LEU A 16 -32.40 26.39 1.49
C LEU A 16 -31.48 25.32 2.10
N ALA A 17 -30.20 25.61 2.28
CA ALA A 17 -29.62 26.10 3.54
C ALA A 17 -29.70 25.06 4.67
N ILE A 18 -28.61 24.30 4.85
CA ILE A 18 -28.27 23.70 6.13
C ILE A 18 -26.98 24.35 6.61
N LEU A 19 -27.09 24.97 7.77
CA LEU A 19 -26.10 25.75 8.49
C LEU A 19 -24.94 24.90 9.04
N ALA A 20 -23.75 25.46 8.86
CA ALA A 20 -22.66 25.61 9.82
C ALA A 20 -22.60 24.72 11.08
N ALA A 21 -21.51 23.95 11.14
CA ALA A 21 -20.57 23.75 12.25
C ALA A 21 -20.02 22.33 12.06
N VAL A 22 -18.72 22.11 11.91
CA VAL A 22 -17.79 22.10 13.03
C VAL A 22 -16.38 22.50 12.55
N VAL A 23 -15.94 23.62 13.12
CA VAL A 23 -14.62 23.89 13.71
C VAL A 23 -13.40 23.41 12.93
N GLY A 24 -12.73 24.38 12.33
CA GLY A 24 -11.42 24.22 11.73
C GLY A 24 -10.35 23.83 12.75
N TRP A 25 -9.50 22.89 12.34
CA TRP A 25 -8.21 22.65 12.95
C TRP A 25 -7.13 22.96 11.92
N TYR A 26 -6.82 24.25 11.80
CA TYR A 26 -5.52 24.69 11.33
C TYR A 26 -5.05 25.81 12.24
N LEU A 27 -3.81 25.65 12.74
CA LEU A 27 -2.97 26.62 13.45
C LEU A 27 -3.19 26.74 14.96
N THR A 28 -2.51 25.85 15.70
CA THR A 28 -1.73 26.33 16.86
C THR A 28 -0.25 26.07 16.57
N ALA A 29 0.52 27.14 16.57
CA ALA A 29 1.96 27.12 16.42
C ALA A 29 2.58 26.61 17.73
N GLY A 30 3.17 25.41 17.68
CA GLY A 30 4.17 24.96 18.62
C GLY A 30 5.50 24.88 17.88
N SER A 31 6.32 25.92 17.99
CA SER A 31 7.71 25.91 17.55
C SER A 31 8.46 24.78 18.25
N GLY A 32 8.87 23.78 17.48
CA GLY A 32 9.69 22.66 17.91
C GLY A 32 9.00 21.31 17.75
N THR A 33 8.90 20.81 16.51
CA THR A 33 9.10 19.40 16.12
C THR A 33 8.94 19.30 14.58
N GLU A 34 9.87 19.86 13.80
CA GLU A 34 9.96 19.65 12.34
C GLU A 34 10.45 18.24 11.95
N ALA A 35 10.31 17.23 12.83
CA ALA A 35 10.89 15.90 12.65
C ALA A 35 9.93 14.71 12.84
N ARG A 36 8.60 14.92 12.92
CA ARG A 36 7.65 13.81 13.13
C ARG A 36 6.62 13.56 12.02
N THR A 37 6.69 14.32 10.93
CA THR A 37 5.72 14.22 9.82
C THR A 37 6.32 13.66 8.53
N ALA A 38 7.62 13.34 8.50
CA ALA A 38 8.29 12.81 7.31
C ALA A 38 8.14 11.28 7.11
N GLU A 39 7.46 10.56 8.01
CA GLU A 39 7.36 9.09 7.95
C GLU A 39 5.94 8.56 7.70
N THR A 40 5.05 9.36 7.10
CA THR A 40 3.66 8.91 6.88
C THR A 40 3.54 7.98 5.66
N THR A 41 4.31 8.23 4.60
CA THR A 41 4.30 7.41 3.37
C THR A 41 5.24 6.21 3.52
N PRO A 42 4.76 4.97 3.30
CA PRO A 42 5.64 3.80 3.26
C PRO A 42 6.67 3.93 2.14
N SER A 43 7.88 3.42 2.38
CA SER A 43 8.92 3.39 1.35
C SER A 43 8.72 2.27 0.33
N LEU A 44 7.99 1.22 0.73
CA LEU A 44 7.65 0.04 -0.06
C LEU A 44 6.29 -0.47 0.43
N GLU A 45 5.39 -0.74 -0.50
CA GLU A 45 4.08 -1.34 -0.28
C GLU A 45 3.91 -2.57 -1.16
N ILE A 46 3.26 -3.61 -0.61
CA ILE A 46 2.83 -4.77 -1.38
C ILE A 46 1.37 -5.05 -1.03
N ARG A 47 0.49 -5.08 -2.03
CA ARG A 47 -0.95 -5.32 -1.85
C ARG A 47 -1.39 -6.49 -2.71
N TRP A 48 -2.05 -7.45 -2.09
CA TRP A 48 -2.61 -8.61 -2.77
C TRP A 48 -4.10 -8.36 -2.99
N HIS A 49 -4.55 -8.30 -4.24
CA HIS A 49 -5.95 -8.00 -4.55
C HIS A 49 -6.42 -8.65 -5.87
N GLY A 50 -7.69 -9.05 -5.95
CA GLY A 50 -8.34 -9.56 -7.15
C GLY A 50 -7.58 -10.64 -7.91
N GLY A 51 -6.73 -11.43 -7.23
CA GLY A 51 -5.82 -12.39 -7.88
C GLY A 51 -4.52 -11.80 -8.44
N GLY A 52 -4.38 -10.47 -8.45
CA GLY A 52 -3.17 -9.72 -8.81
C GLY A 52 -2.34 -9.29 -7.60
N ILE A 53 -1.28 -8.52 -7.88
CA ILE A 53 -0.44 -7.92 -6.85
C ILE A 53 0.06 -6.54 -7.29
N VAL A 54 -0.05 -5.58 -6.37
CA VAL A 54 0.60 -4.26 -6.50
C VAL A 54 1.89 -4.32 -5.70
N LEU A 55 3.00 -4.03 -6.35
CA LEU A 55 4.25 -3.68 -5.68
C LEU A 55 4.39 -2.19 -5.92
N GLN A 56 4.72 -1.39 -4.93
CA GLN A 56 4.90 0.06 -5.09
C GLN A 56 5.99 0.58 -4.17
N GLY A 57 6.69 1.63 -4.59
CA GLY A 57 7.66 2.34 -3.78
C GLY A 57 9.07 2.27 -4.36
N THR A 58 10.08 2.27 -3.50
CA THR A 58 11.48 2.36 -3.92
C THR A 58 12.31 1.21 -3.38
N VAL A 59 13.26 0.73 -4.19
CA VAL A 59 14.32 -0.21 -3.78
C VAL A 59 15.68 0.33 -4.16
N ARG A 60 16.72 -0.18 -3.50
CA ARG A 60 18.08 0.37 -3.64
C ARG A 60 18.74 0.01 -4.96
N ASP A 61 18.41 -1.15 -5.52
CA ASP A 61 19.11 -1.73 -6.65
C ASP A 61 18.20 -2.60 -7.53
N ALA A 62 18.65 -2.81 -8.77
CA ALA A 62 17.96 -3.61 -9.77
C ALA A 62 17.89 -5.10 -9.41
N ALA A 63 18.83 -5.61 -8.60
CA ALA A 63 18.83 -7.02 -8.21
C ALA A 63 17.64 -7.31 -7.28
N THR A 64 17.43 -6.45 -6.27
CA THR A 64 16.26 -6.51 -5.39
C THR A 64 14.97 -6.35 -6.19
N GLN A 65 14.89 -5.34 -7.06
CA GLN A 65 13.72 -5.13 -7.92
C GLN A 65 13.37 -6.38 -8.73
N ARG A 66 14.38 -7.00 -9.36
CA ARG A 66 14.22 -8.19 -10.18
C ARG A 66 13.74 -9.40 -9.39
N VAL A 67 14.32 -9.66 -8.22
CA VAL A 67 13.90 -10.78 -7.36
C VAL A 67 12.44 -10.64 -6.93
N LEU A 68 12.00 -9.43 -6.59
CA LEU A 68 10.60 -9.18 -6.23
C LEU A 68 9.67 -9.33 -7.43
N ALA A 69 10.10 -8.89 -8.61
CA ALA A 69 9.35 -9.06 -9.85
C ALA A 69 9.17 -10.54 -10.22
N GLU A 70 10.25 -11.33 -10.14
CA GLU A 70 10.20 -12.77 -10.41
C GLU A 70 9.29 -13.48 -9.41
N GLY A 71 9.33 -13.10 -8.13
CA GLY A 71 8.39 -13.62 -7.12
C GLY A 71 6.93 -13.25 -7.41
N ALA A 72 6.68 -12.01 -7.83
CA ALA A 72 5.35 -11.54 -8.21
C ALA A 72 4.83 -12.24 -9.47
N ALA A 73 5.65 -12.33 -10.53
CA ALA A 73 5.32 -13.06 -11.74
C ALA A 73 5.04 -14.55 -11.45
N ALA A 74 5.89 -15.20 -10.66
CA ALA A 74 5.70 -16.61 -10.30
C ALA A 74 4.37 -16.87 -9.58
N ARG A 75 3.92 -15.93 -8.73
CA ARG A 75 2.59 -15.99 -8.11
C ARG A 75 1.48 -15.95 -9.15
N LEU A 76 1.63 -15.11 -10.16
CA LEU A 76 0.63 -14.87 -11.21
C LEU A 76 0.72 -15.87 -12.38
N GLY A 77 1.38 -17.01 -12.18
CA GLY A 77 1.52 -18.04 -13.23
C GLY A 77 2.59 -17.72 -14.28
N GLY A 78 3.51 -16.80 -14.00
CA GLY A 78 4.60 -16.38 -14.87
C GLY A 78 4.34 -15.05 -15.60
N GLU A 79 3.16 -14.45 -15.44
CA GLU A 79 2.80 -13.21 -16.11
C GLU A 79 3.26 -11.99 -15.29
N SER A 80 4.44 -11.45 -15.63
CA SER A 80 4.96 -10.22 -15.01
C SER A 80 4.14 -8.97 -15.34
N ASP A 81 3.40 -8.98 -16.45
CA ASP A 81 2.62 -7.83 -16.93
C ASP A 81 1.39 -7.53 -16.04
N GLN A 82 1.02 -8.48 -15.18
CA GLN A 82 -0.03 -8.32 -14.18
C GLN A 82 0.49 -7.73 -12.85
N VAL A 83 1.78 -7.42 -12.76
CA VAL A 83 2.36 -6.69 -11.62
C VAL A 83 2.19 -5.19 -11.85
N THR A 84 1.29 -4.59 -11.10
CA THR A 84 0.98 -3.16 -11.25
C THR A 84 1.79 -2.30 -10.27
N ASP A 85 2.23 -1.12 -10.72
CA ASP A 85 2.91 -0.06 -9.93
C ASP A 85 4.35 -0.36 -9.43
N TRP A 86 4.94 -1.42 -9.98
CA TRP A 86 6.22 -2.05 -9.66
C TRP A 86 7.15 -1.33 -8.65
N LEU A 87 8.31 -0.77 -9.00
CA LEU A 87 9.23 -0.19 -8.02
C LEU A 87 10.19 0.77 -8.72
N ASP A 88 10.50 1.91 -8.11
CA ASP A 88 11.59 2.77 -8.55
C ASP A 88 12.92 2.35 -7.93
N ILE A 89 14.02 2.50 -8.66
CA ILE A 89 15.37 2.27 -8.13
C ILE A 89 15.95 3.60 -7.66
N THR A 90 16.21 3.72 -6.36
CA THR A 90 16.84 4.90 -5.76
C THR A 90 17.90 4.48 -4.73
N PRO A 91 19.14 4.98 -4.80
CA PRO A 91 20.23 4.55 -3.91
C PRO A 91 19.98 4.86 -2.43
N THR A 92 19.13 5.83 -2.12
CA THR A 92 18.73 6.20 -0.76
C THR A 92 17.54 5.39 -0.22
N ALA A 93 17.00 4.45 -1.00
CA ALA A 93 15.91 3.59 -0.54
C ALA A 93 16.34 2.75 0.68
N LEU A 94 15.35 2.38 1.49
CA LEU A 94 15.58 1.53 2.66
C LEU A 94 16.17 0.18 2.23
N PRO A 95 17.11 -0.38 3.02
CA PRO A 95 17.72 -1.65 2.69
C PRO A 95 16.70 -2.79 2.78
N VAL A 96 16.81 -3.72 1.83
CA VAL A 96 16.25 -5.07 1.93
C VAL A 96 17.44 -6.00 2.14
N ALA A 97 17.55 -6.58 3.33
CA ALA A 97 18.67 -7.44 3.71
C ALA A 97 18.62 -8.80 2.98
N ASP A 98 17.41 -9.33 2.78
CA ASP A 98 17.18 -10.57 2.03
C ASP A 98 15.97 -10.41 1.08
N ALA A 99 16.27 -10.12 -0.19
CA ALA A 99 15.25 -9.98 -1.23
C ALA A 99 14.53 -11.31 -1.52
N GLY A 100 15.20 -12.45 -1.35
CA GLY A 100 14.62 -13.77 -1.56
C GLY A 100 13.58 -14.11 -0.48
N ALA A 101 13.86 -13.78 0.77
CA ALA A 101 12.88 -13.89 1.84
C ALA A 101 11.63 -13.03 1.57
N LEU A 102 11.81 -11.80 1.06
CA LEU A 102 10.70 -10.93 0.70
C LEU A 102 9.90 -11.47 -0.50
N ALA A 103 10.56 -12.03 -1.51
CA ALA A 103 9.89 -12.72 -2.62
C ALA A 103 9.09 -13.95 -2.14
N ARG A 104 9.57 -14.67 -1.12
CA ARG A 104 8.79 -15.75 -0.49
C ARG A 104 7.55 -15.23 0.24
N VAL A 105 7.57 -14.02 0.80
CA VAL A 105 6.36 -13.37 1.34
C VAL A 105 5.37 -13.07 0.22
N ILE A 106 5.83 -12.59 -0.94
CA ILE A 106 4.99 -12.38 -2.14
C ILE A 106 4.23 -13.65 -2.52
N LEU A 107 4.91 -14.79 -2.55
CA LEU A 107 4.31 -16.09 -2.83
C LEU A 107 3.34 -16.54 -1.73
N LEU A 108 3.69 -16.31 -0.46
CA LEU A 108 2.89 -16.73 0.70
C LEU A 108 1.60 -15.91 0.89
N GLY A 109 1.61 -14.65 0.44
CA GLY A 109 0.53 -13.70 0.71
C GLY A 109 -0.84 -14.16 0.22
N GLN A 110 -1.88 -13.57 0.78
CA GLN A 110 -3.27 -13.92 0.47
C GLN A 110 -4.03 -12.68 0.01
N GLU A 111 -5.13 -12.90 -0.69
CA GLU A 111 -6.08 -11.85 -1.06
C GLU A 111 -6.39 -10.95 0.15
N GLY A 112 -6.35 -9.63 -0.06
CA GLY A 112 -6.60 -8.63 0.96
C GLY A 112 -5.42 -8.34 1.89
N TRP A 113 -4.32 -9.09 1.83
CA TRP A 113 -3.12 -8.74 2.58
C TRP A 113 -2.53 -7.41 2.11
N HIS A 114 -1.91 -6.71 3.05
CA HIS A 114 -1.23 -5.45 2.76
C HIS A 114 0.03 -5.31 3.61
N LEU A 115 1.18 -5.27 2.95
CA LEU A 115 2.48 -5.00 3.55
C LEU A 115 2.86 -3.54 3.35
N GLN A 116 3.32 -2.88 4.41
CA GLN A 116 3.94 -1.57 4.36
C GLN A 116 5.29 -1.61 5.08
N ARG A 117 6.32 -1.05 4.45
CA ARG A 117 7.66 -0.85 5.03
C ARG A 117 7.89 0.63 5.30
N ARG A 118 8.23 0.97 6.54
CA ARG A 118 8.67 2.31 7.00
C ARG A 118 10.14 2.26 7.39
N ALA A 119 10.73 3.27 8.03
CA ALA A 119 12.16 3.26 8.38
C ALA A 119 12.54 2.18 9.42
N THR A 120 11.83 2.16 10.55
CA THR A 120 12.16 1.31 11.72
C THR A 120 11.13 0.20 11.95
N GLU A 121 10.07 0.17 11.15
CA GLU A 121 9.01 -0.83 11.28
C GLU A 121 8.48 -1.30 9.93
N SER A 122 7.75 -2.41 9.98
CA SER A 122 6.97 -2.96 8.89
C SER A 122 5.66 -3.52 9.43
N TRP A 123 4.56 -3.24 8.73
CA TRP A 123 3.23 -3.74 9.08
C TRP A 123 2.74 -4.66 7.99
N LEU A 124 2.27 -5.84 8.37
CA LEU A 124 1.54 -6.74 7.50
C LEU A 124 0.12 -6.91 8.03
N ALA A 125 -0.85 -6.40 7.29
CA ALA A 125 -2.26 -6.64 7.54
C ALA A 125 -2.64 -8.03 7.02
N VAL A 126 -3.21 -8.87 7.88
CA VAL A 126 -3.56 -10.29 7.63
C VAL A 126 -4.95 -10.61 8.18
N GLN A 127 -5.59 -11.69 7.72
CA GLN A 127 -6.89 -12.11 8.27
C GLN A 127 -6.78 -12.62 9.72
N SER A 128 -5.74 -13.39 10.06
CA SER A 128 -5.54 -13.94 11.40
C SER A 128 -4.07 -13.84 11.83
N PRO A 129 -3.71 -12.93 12.74
CA PRO A 129 -2.32 -12.75 13.16
C PRO A 129 -1.68 -13.95 13.86
N ALA A 130 -2.51 -14.89 14.36
CA ALA A 130 -2.07 -16.05 15.13
C ALA A 130 -1.96 -17.34 14.30
N ASP A 131 -2.31 -17.31 13.01
CA ASP A 131 -2.20 -18.49 12.16
C ASP A 131 -0.74 -18.78 11.76
N GLU A 132 -0.47 -20.04 11.40
CA GLU A 132 0.88 -20.50 11.04
C GLU A 132 1.44 -19.75 9.83
N ARG A 133 0.57 -19.40 8.87
CA ARG A 133 0.95 -18.67 7.66
C ARG A 133 1.42 -17.25 7.98
N SER A 134 0.74 -16.55 8.87
CA SER A 134 1.11 -15.21 9.33
C SER A 134 2.37 -15.25 10.20
N ALA A 135 2.53 -16.29 11.01
CA ALA A 135 3.78 -16.53 11.75
C ALA A 135 4.97 -16.76 10.80
N GLN A 136 4.78 -17.56 9.74
CA GLN A 136 5.78 -17.76 8.70
C GLN A 136 6.09 -16.46 7.95
N ALA A 137 5.06 -15.68 7.60
CA ALA A 137 5.23 -14.38 6.96
C ALA A 137 6.05 -13.43 7.84
N ARG A 138 5.77 -13.36 9.16
CA ARG A 138 6.55 -12.56 10.11
C ARG A 138 8.03 -12.97 10.11
N ALA A 139 8.32 -14.26 10.16
CA ALA A 139 9.71 -14.74 10.16
C ALA A 139 10.45 -14.37 8.86
N LEU A 140 9.79 -14.50 7.71
CA LEU A 140 10.34 -14.09 6.42
C LEU A 140 10.55 -12.57 6.35
N LEU A 141 9.62 -11.77 6.86
CA LEU A 141 9.75 -10.32 6.91
C LEU A 141 10.90 -9.88 7.82
N GLN A 142 11.12 -10.57 8.95
CA GLN A 142 12.27 -10.30 9.81
C GLN A 142 13.59 -10.58 9.09
N ALA A 143 13.69 -11.68 8.33
CA ALA A 143 14.86 -11.97 7.52
C ALA A 143 15.05 -10.95 6.40
N ALA A 144 13.96 -10.59 5.71
CA ALA A 144 13.96 -9.65 4.60
C ALA A 144 14.42 -8.24 5.00
N PHE A 145 13.99 -7.74 6.16
CA PHE A 145 14.27 -6.36 6.58
C PHE A 145 15.37 -6.24 7.63
N GLY A 146 15.81 -7.37 8.20
CA GLY A 146 16.86 -7.40 9.23
C GLY A 146 16.32 -7.25 10.65
N PRO A 147 17.15 -7.52 11.67
CA PRO A 147 16.75 -7.60 13.07
C PRO A 147 16.30 -6.26 13.69
N ASP A 148 16.77 -5.14 13.15
CA ASP A 148 16.50 -3.80 13.68
C ASP A 148 15.13 -3.24 13.26
N VAL A 149 14.39 -3.98 12.43
CA VAL A 149 13.06 -3.59 11.95
C VAL A 149 11.99 -4.32 12.73
N ALA A 150 11.11 -3.56 13.38
CA ALA A 150 9.98 -4.12 14.10
C ALA A 150 8.91 -4.64 13.12
N ILE A 151 8.59 -5.92 13.19
CA ILE A 151 7.54 -6.54 12.36
C ILE A 151 6.24 -6.64 13.13
N ARG A 152 5.19 -5.96 12.66
CA ARG A 152 3.85 -6.01 13.24
C ARG A 152 2.90 -6.74 12.32
N LEU A 153 2.15 -7.69 12.88
CA LEU A 153 1.00 -8.29 12.21
C LEU A 153 -0.25 -7.57 12.72
N VAL A 154 -1.06 -7.05 11.80
CA VAL A 154 -2.29 -6.32 12.10
C VAL A 154 -3.45 -7.12 11.54
N GLN A 155 -4.52 -7.28 12.31
CA GLN A 155 -5.70 -7.98 11.82
C GLN A 155 -6.48 -7.07 10.86
N LEU A 156 -6.89 -7.60 9.71
CA LEU A 156 -7.83 -6.94 8.81
C LEU A 156 -9.22 -6.82 9.47
N PRO A 157 -9.96 -5.74 9.19
CA PRO A 157 -11.31 -5.54 9.72
C PRO A 157 -12.32 -6.58 9.22
#